data_AF-A0A0Q2RUH9-F1
#
_entry.id   AF-A0A0Q2RUH9-F1
#
_cell.length_a   1.000
_cell.length_b   1.000
_cell.length_c   1.000
_cell.angle_alpha   90.00
_cell.angle_beta   90.00
_cell.angle_gamma   90.00
#
_symmetry.space_group_name_H-M   'P 1'
#
loop_
_entity.id
_entity.type
_entity.pdbx_description
1 polymer ?
#
loop_
_entity_poly.entity_id
_entity_poly.type
_entity_poly.pdbx_seq_one_letter_code
_entity_poly.pdbx_strand_id
1 'polypeptide(L)'
;MIVGWRVASHMRTTMVLDALEMARWSRGNTLPGLTCHSDAGSQFTSIRYGERLAEIGAVRSIGTIGDSYDNALETVNGYYKAELIYGPVRTRPWKTVEDVELATLSWVYWHNTSRLHSYLNDIPPTEFEAAFHDAHGTDQPLAGIQ
;
A
#
# COMPACT_ATOMS: atom_id res chain seq x y z
N MET A 1 -4.12 2.10 6.14
CA MET A 1 -3.38 0.82 6.30
C MET A 1 -2.63 0.52 5.01
N ILE A 2 -1.47 -0.14 5.08
CA ILE A 2 -0.74 -0.64 3.90
C ILE A 2 -1.13 -2.09 3.65
N VAL A 3 -1.70 -2.38 2.49
CA VAL A 3 -2.34 -3.69 2.19
C VAL A 3 -1.64 -4.47 1.07
N GLY A 4 -0.73 -3.79 0.36
CA GLY A 4 0.11 -4.36 -0.67
C GLY A 4 1.32 -3.47 -0.90
N TRP A 5 2.47 -4.08 -1.16
CA TRP A 5 3.74 -3.39 -1.37
C TRP A 5 4.69 -4.30 -2.17
N ARG A 6 5.72 -3.71 -2.78
CA ARG A 6 6.77 -4.46 -3.47
C ARG A 6 8.07 -3.69 -3.43
N VAL A 7 9.18 -4.39 -3.20
CA VAL A 7 10.54 -3.85 -3.39
C VAL A 7 11.12 -4.46 -4.66
N ALA A 8 11.70 -3.63 -5.53
CA ALA A 8 12.41 -4.09 -6.71
C ALA A 8 13.60 -3.16 -7.03
N SER A 9 14.59 -3.69 -7.76
CA SER A 9 15.73 -2.92 -8.27
C SER A 9 15.42 -2.16 -9.57
N HIS A 10 14.15 -2.10 -9.98
CA HIS A 10 13.73 -1.52 -11.26
C HIS A 10 12.39 -0.80 -11.15
N MET A 11 12.13 0.12 -12.08
CA MET A 11 10.87 0.86 -12.15
C MET A 11 9.98 0.37 -13.31
N ARG A 12 9.63 -0.92 -13.32
CA ARG A 12 8.76 -1.53 -14.35
C ARG A 12 7.32 -1.61 -13.85
N THR A 13 6.36 -1.62 -14.78
CA THR A 13 4.92 -1.81 -14.45
C THR A 13 4.67 -3.07 -13.64
N THR A 14 5.47 -4.13 -13.81
CA THR A 14 5.34 -5.37 -13.03
C THR A 14 5.47 -5.13 -11.52
N MET A 15 6.32 -4.18 -11.10
CA MET A 15 6.49 -3.86 -9.68
C MET A 15 5.21 -3.31 -9.05
N VAL A 16 4.51 -2.40 -9.74
CA VAL A 16 3.25 -1.84 -9.22
C VAL A 16 2.09 -2.84 -9.31
N LEU A 17 2.13 -3.74 -10.29
CA LEU A 17 1.17 -4.85 -10.40
C LEU A 17 1.34 -5.86 -9.27
N ASP A 18 2.57 -6.22 -8.90
CA ASP A 18 2.82 -7.13 -7.76
C ASP A 18 2.24 -6.55 -6.45
N ALA A 19 2.43 -5.25 -6.22
CA ALA A 19 1.84 -4.57 -5.06
C ALA A 19 0.30 -4.52 -5.12
N LEU A 20 -0.27 -4.30 -6.30
CA LEU A 20 -1.72 -4.34 -6.53
C LEU A 20 -2.29 -5.74 -6.27
N GLU A 21 -1.63 -6.80 -6.73
CA GLU A 21 -2.08 -8.18 -6.50
C GLU A 21 -2.01 -8.55 -5.03
N MET A 22 -0.99 -8.11 -4.30
CA MET A 22 -0.90 -8.30 -2.86
C MET A 22 -2.07 -7.61 -2.13
N ALA A 23 -2.41 -6.39 -2.54
CA ALA A 23 -3.57 -5.67 -2.02
C ALA A 23 -4.89 -6.37 -2.37
N ARG A 24 -5.04 -6.87 -3.60
CA ARG A 24 -6.22 -7.62 -4.03
C ARG A 24 -6.38 -8.90 -3.21
N TRP A 25 -5.33 -9.69 -3.04
CA TRP A 25 -5.41 -10.93 -2.25
C TRP A 25 -5.81 -10.70 -0.79
N SER A 26 -5.39 -9.58 -0.18
CA SER A 26 -5.80 -9.26 1.19
C SER A 26 -7.22 -8.70 1.29
N ARG A 27 -7.80 -8.18 0.20
CA ARG A 27 -9.08 -7.42 0.23
C ARG A 27 -10.23 -8.04 -0.56
N GLY A 28 -9.95 -9.05 -1.39
CA GLY A 28 -10.96 -9.75 -2.19
C GLY A 28 -10.61 -9.82 -3.68
N ASN A 29 -11.20 -10.78 -4.38
CA ASN A 29 -10.86 -11.06 -5.78
C ASN A 29 -11.26 -9.93 -6.74
N THR A 30 -12.35 -9.23 -6.44
CA THR A 30 -12.85 -8.05 -7.16
C THR A 30 -13.03 -6.92 -6.15
N LEU A 31 -12.85 -5.69 -6.63
CA LEU A 31 -12.87 -4.47 -5.83
C LEU A 31 -13.83 -3.43 -6.46
N PRO A 32 -15.11 -3.78 -6.68
CA PRO A 32 -16.08 -2.85 -7.26
C PRO A 32 -16.24 -1.63 -6.35
N GLY A 33 -16.24 -0.43 -6.95
CA GLY A 33 -16.32 0.83 -6.22
C GLY A 33 -14.99 1.34 -5.67
N LEU A 34 -13.90 0.56 -5.78
CA LEU A 34 -12.56 1.05 -5.44
C LEU A 34 -12.12 2.10 -6.46
N THR A 35 -11.70 3.26 -5.95
CA THR A 35 -10.97 4.25 -6.74
C THR A 35 -9.48 4.18 -6.38
N CYS A 36 -8.65 3.87 -7.38
CA CYS A 36 -7.20 3.80 -7.24
C CYS A 36 -6.60 5.16 -7.62
N HIS A 37 -6.15 5.90 -6.60
CA HIS A 37 -5.44 7.17 -6.79
C HIS A 37 -3.94 6.91 -7.04
N SER A 38 -3.41 7.50 -8.10
CA SER A 38 -1.97 7.44 -8.40
C SER A 38 -1.47 8.76 -8.98
N ASP A 39 -0.15 8.95 -8.95
CA ASP A 39 0.49 9.97 -9.77
C ASP A 39 0.41 9.63 -11.26
N ALA A 40 0.89 10.55 -12.10
CA ALA A 40 0.96 10.38 -13.55
C ALA A 40 2.23 9.64 -14.02
N GLY A 41 2.87 8.85 -13.16
CA GLY A 41 4.05 8.05 -13.49
C GLY A 41 3.80 7.07 -14.65
N SER A 42 4.86 6.72 -15.40
CA SER A 42 4.74 5.86 -16.58
C SER A 42 4.22 4.45 -16.27
N GLN A 43 4.46 3.96 -15.05
CA GLN A 43 3.97 2.66 -14.57
C GLN A 43 2.45 2.71 -14.38
N PHE A 44 1.94 3.76 -13.72
CA PHE A 44 0.52 3.94 -13.42
C PHE A 44 -0.30 4.43 -14.61
N THR A 45 0.34 5.04 -15.61
CA THR A 45 -0.30 5.42 -16.90
C THR A 45 -0.24 4.30 -17.94
N SER A 46 0.52 3.24 -17.71
CA SER A 46 0.66 2.13 -18.66
C SER A 46 -0.66 1.42 -18.96
N ILE A 47 -0.78 0.89 -20.19
CA ILE A 47 -1.96 0.14 -20.65
C ILE A 47 -2.22 -1.05 -19.73
N ARG A 48 -1.17 -1.86 -19.45
CA ARG A 48 -1.30 -3.07 -18.64
C ARG A 48 -1.81 -2.79 -17.23
N TYR A 49 -1.42 -1.67 -16.62
CA TYR A 49 -1.93 -1.28 -15.30
C TYR A 49 -3.42 -0.92 -15.35
N GLY A 50 -3.82 -0.13 -16.35
CA GLY A 50 -5.22 0.23 -16.56
C GLY A 50 -6.12 -0.98 -16.84
N GLU A 51 -5.67 -1.90 -17.69
CA GLU A 51 -6.38 -3.16 -17.96
C GLU A 51 -6.57 -3.96 -16.67
N ARG A 52 -5.51 -4.09 -15.85
CA ARG A 52 -5.59 -4.87 -14.63
C ARG A 52 -6.56 -4.27 -13.62
N LEU A 53 -6.60 -2.94 -13.48
CA LEU A 53 -7.60 -2.26 -12.64
C LEU A 53 -9.03 -2.53 -13.14
N ALA A 54 -9.25 -2.50 -14.45
CA ALA A 54 -10.55 -2.81 -15.05
C ALA A 54 -10.95 -4.28 -14.81
N GLU A 55 -10.01 -5.23 -14.94
CA GLU A 55 -10.23 -6.66 -14.68
C GLU A 55 -10.71 -6.94 -13.24
N ILE A 56 -10.23 -6.15 -12.27
CA ILE A 56 -10.64 -6.30 -10.85
C ILE A 56 -11.82 -5.41 -10.48
N GLY A 57 -12.38 -4.63 -11.42
CA GLY A 57 -13.53 -3.74 -11.18
C GLY A 57 -13.20 -2.42 -10.48
N ALA A 58 -11.91 -2.05 -10.41
CA ALA A 58 -11.46 -0.79 -9.83
C ALA A 58 -11.40 0.33 -10.89
N VAL A 59 -11.65 1.56 -10.46
CA VAL A 59 -11.57 2.77 -11.29
C VAL A 59 -10.26 3.48 -11.03
N ARG A 60 -9.55 3.88 -12.08
CA ARG A 60 -8.34 4.70 -11.95
C ARG A 60 -8.71 6.17 -11.73
N SER A 61 -8.01 6.83 -10.81
CA SER A 61 -8.01 8.28 -10.66
C SER A 61 -6.56 8.76 -10.67
N ILE A 62 -6.23 9.62 -11.62
CA ILE A 62 -4.87 10.16 -11.76
C ILE A 62 -4.96 11.65 -11.43
N GLY A 63 -4.18 12.08 -10.44
CA GLY A 63 -4.13 13.49 -10.04
C GLY A 63 -3.64 14.39 -11.18
N THR A 64 -3.99 15.68 -11.11
CA THR A 64 -3.48 16.68 -12.05
C THR A 64 -1.95 16.75 -11.97
N ILE A 65 -1.27 16.89 -13.11
CA ILE A 65 0.20 16.94 -13.14
C ILE A 65 0.69 18.09 -12.25
N GLY A 66 1.51 17.77 -11.24
CA GLY A 66 2.13 18.75 -10.35
C GLY A 66 1.36 19.04 -9.05
N ASP A 67 0.29 18.29 -8.76
CA ASP A 67 -0.44 18.38 -7.50
C ASP A 67 -0.42 17.04 -6.74
N SER A 68 -0.08 17.08 -5.45
CA SER A 68 -0.01 15.92 -4.55
C SER A 68 -1.18 15.82 -3.58
N TYR A 69 -2.16 16.73 -3.61
CA TYR A 69 -3.31 16.71 -2.68
C TYR A 69 -4.11 15.40 -2.76
N ASP A 70 -4.15 14.75 -3.93
CA ASP A 70 -4.85 13.48 -4.14
C ASP A 70 -4.04 12.24 -3.73
N ASN A 71 -2.76 12.40 -3.35
CA ASN A 71 -1.90 11.28 -2.95
C ASN A 71 -1.70 11.23 -1.42
N ALA A 72 -2.66 10.64 -0.72
CA ALA A 72 -2.58 10.39 0.72
C ALA A 72 -1.35 9.58 1.16
N LEU A 73 -0.65 8.90 0.23
CA LEU A 73 0.52 8.07 0.53
C LEU A 73 1.84 8.87 0.63
N GLU A 74 1.91 10.13 0.17
CA GLU A 74 3.17 10.89 0.15
C GLU A 74 3.84 10.97 1.53
N THR A 75 3.05 11.24 2.57
CA THR A 75 3.55 11.33 3.94
C THR A 75 4.08 9.97 4.43
N VAL A 76 3.38 8.88 4.11
CA VAL A 76 3.80 7.51 4.46
C VAL A 76 5.12 7.14 3.77
N ASN A 77 5.28 7.51 2.49
CA ASN A 77 6.52 7.31 1.75
C ASN A 77 7.70 8.10 2.36
N GLY A 78 7.43 9.31 2.86
CA GLY A 78 8.39 10.11 3.61
C GLY A 78 8.87 9.41 4.87
N TYR A 79 7.94 8.90 5.68
CA TYR A 79 8.26 8.13 6.89
C TYR A 79 9.04 6.86 6.59
N TYR A 80 8.59 6.07 5.62
CA TYR A 80 9.27 4.85 5.19
C TYR A 80 10.74 5.12 4.83
N LYS A 81 11.00 6.17 4.06
CA LYS A 81 12.37 6.57 3.71
C LYS A 81 13.16 7.02 4.93
N ALA A 82 12.59 7.89 5.77
CA ALA A 82 13.26 8.47 6.91
C ALA A 82 13.54 7.47 8.04
N GLU A 83 12.65 6.51 8.27
CA GLU A 83 12.71 5.57 9.39
C GLU A 83 13.43 4.26 9.00
N LEU A 84 13.12 3.71 7.83
CA LEU A 84 13.68 2.43 7.38
C LEU A 84 14.90 2.62 6.49
N ILE A 85 14.78 3.39 5.40
CA ILE A 85 15.80 3.43 4.35
C ILE A 85 17.03 4.25 4.76
N TYR A 86 16.82 5.35 5.48
CA TYR A 86 17.87 6.27 5.94
C TYR A 86 17.97 6.31 7.47
N GLY A 87 16.97 5.77 8.17
CA GLY A 87 16.78 5.99 9.59
C GLY A 87 17.72 5.22 10.52
N PRO A 88 17.55 5.40 11.83
CA PRO A 88 18.46 4.88 12.85
C PRO A 88 18.50 3.35 12.92
N VAL A 89 17.48 2.67 12.38
CA VAL A 89 17.42 1.21 12.26
C VAL A 89 18.45 0.68 11.26
N ARG A 90 18.89 1.52 10.31
CA ARG A 90 19.90 1.15 9.33
C ARG A 90 21.30 1.20 9.92
N THR A 91 21.73 0.08 10.49
CA THR A 91 23.07 -0.07 11.06
C THR A 91 24.17 -0.31 10.02
N ARG A 92 23.81 -0.80 8.82
CA ARG A 92 24.73 -1.08 7.71
C ARG A 92 24.09 -0.74 6.36
N PRO A 93 24.88 -0.51 5.30
CA PRO A 93 24.33 -0.41 3.95
C PRO A 93 23.52 -1.64 3.57
N TRP A 94 22.44 -1.41 2.81
CA TRP A 94 21.67 -2.46 2.15
C TRP A 94 22.55 -3.17 1.12
N LYS A 95 22.68 -4.50 1.22
CA LYS A 95 23.55 -5.26 0.30
C LYS A 95 22.77 -5.77 -0.90
N THR A 96 21.51 -6.13 -0.69
CA THR A 96 20.66 -6.71 -1.73
C THR A 96 19.23 -6.17 -1.62
N VAL A 97 18.42 -6.46 -2.65
CA VAL A 97 16.99 -6.11 -2.64
C VAL A 97 16.25 -6.90 -1.57
N GLU A 98 16.66 -8.15 -1.33
CA GLU A 98 16.07 -9.05 -0.33
C GLU A 98 16.29 -8.53 1.09
N ASP A 99 17.46 -7.95 1.38
CA ASP A 99 17.72 -7.28 2.67
C ASP A 99 16.69 -6.15 2.92
N VAL A 100 16.38 -5.37 1.88
CA VAL A 100 15.40 -4.27 1.96
C VAL A 100 13.97 -4.81 2.04
N GLU A 101 13.66 -5.85 1.27
CA GLU A 101 12.33 -6.49 1.26
C GLU A 101 11.96 -7.06 2.64
N LEU A 102 12.89 -7.77 3.29
CA LEU A 102 12.66 -8.29 4.65
C LEU A 102 12.47 -7.16 5.68
N ALA A 103 13.26 -6.10 5.56
CA ALA A 103 13.13 -4.93 6.41
C ALA A 103 11.80 -4.20 6.17
N THR A 104 11.35 -4.15 4.90
CA THR A 104 10.07 -3.54 4.49
C THR A 104 8.90 -4.32 5.06
N LEU A 105 8.94 -5.66 5.00
CA LEU A 105 7.93 -6.51 5.64
C LEU A 105 7.78 -6.18 7.12
N SER A 106 8.90 -6.08 7.84
CA SER A 106 8.91 -5.78 9.27
C SER A 106 8.36 -4.36 9.56
N TRP A 107 8.75 -3.38 8.74
CA TRP A 107 8.29 -2.00 8.89
C TRP A 107 6.79 -1.86 8.56
N VAL A 108 6.30 -2.51 7.51
CA VAL A 108 4.87 -2.51 7.14
C VAL A 108 4.04 -3.18 8.23
N TYR A 109 4.50 -4.30 8.78
CA TYR A 109 3.84 -4.95 9.92
C TYR A 109 3.73 -3.98 11.10
N TRP A 110 4.85 -3.40 11.55
CA TRP A 110 4.85 -2.42 12.63
C TRP A 110 3.97 -1.19 12.34
N HIS A 111 4.03 -0.66 11.11
CA HIS A 111 3.20 0.46 10.66
C HIS A 111 1.72 0.15 10.81
N ASN A 112 1.29 -1.06 10.46
CA ASN A 112 -0.12 -1.44 10.52
C ASN A 112 -0.58 -1.83 11.93
N THR A 113 0.27 -2.47 12.73
CA THR A 113 -0.14 -3.08 14.02
C THR A 113 0.25 -2.29 15.25
N SER A 114 1.12 -1.29 15.13
CA SER A 114 1.70 -0.63 16.31
C SER A 114 1.92 0.87 16.16
N ARG A 115 1.97 1.39 14.93
CA ARG A 115 2.18 2.83 14.72
C ARG A 115 0.91 3.61 15.01
N LEU A 116 1.00 4.52 15.97
CA LEU A 116 -0.11 5.41 16.32
C LEU A 116 -0.24 6.52 15.29
N HIS A 117 -1.47 6.83 14.90
CA HIS A 117 -1.78 7.94 13.99
C HIS A 117 -2.78 8.89 14.64
N SER A 118 -2.39 10.15 14.82
CA SER A 118 -3.25 11.17 15.43
C SER A 118 -4.56 11.38 14.68
N TYR A 119 -4.55 11.26 13.35
CA TYR A 119 -5.77 11.29 12.54
C TYR A 119 -6.73 10.14 12.85
N LEU A 120 -6.22 9.00 13.34
CA LEU A 120 -7.00 7.84 13.72
C LEU A 120 -7.35 7.83 15.22
N ASN A 121 -7.22 8.95 15.93
CA ASN A 121 -7.33 9.03 17.40
C ASN A 121 -6.24 8.23 18.13
N ASP A 122 -5.00 8.27 17.62
CA ASP A 122 -3.83 7.65 18.23
C ASP A 122 -3.94 6.13 18.42
N ILE A 123 -4.60 5.44 17.49
CA ILE A 123 -4.61 3.97 17.42
C ILE A 123 -3.93 3.45 16.14
N PRO A 124 -3.45 2.19 16.12
CA PRO A 124 -2.90 1.56 14.94
C PRO A 124 -3.91 1.42 13.79
N PRO A 125 -3.47 1.44 12.51
CA PRO A 125 -4.34 1.24 11.37
C PRO A 125 -5.19 -0.04 11.41
N THR A 126 -4.65 -1.12 11.99
CA THR A 126 -5.38 -2.40 12.14
C THR A 126 -6.53 -2.30 13.12
N GLU A 127 -6.34 -1.62 14.24
CA GLU A 127 -7.40 -1.43 15.24
C GLU A 127 -8.49 -0.49 14.70
N PHE A 128 -8.09 0.58 14.01
CA PHE A 128 -9.03 1.50 13.38
C PHE A 128 -9.90 0.79 12.33
N GLU A 129 -9.28 0.00 11.46
CA GLU A 129 -10.01 -0.73 10.43
C GLU A 129 -10.95 -1.80 11.03
N ALA A 130 -10.49 -2.55 12.05
CA ALA A 130 -11.34 -3.51 12.74
C ALA A 130 -12.57 -2.85 13.37
N ALA A 131 -12.38 -1.74 14.09
CA ALA A 131 -13.48 -0.98 14.69
C ALA A 131 -14.46 -0.43 13.63
N PHE A 132 -13.95 0.00 12.47
CA PHE A 132 -14.78 0.43 11.35
C PHE A 132 -15.65 -0.72 10.83
N HIS A 133 -15.08 -1.90 10.62
CA HIS A 133 -15.80 -3.10 10.15
C HIS A 133 -16.83 -3.62 11.16
N ASP A 134 -16.53 -3.56 12.45
CA ASP A 134 -17.46 -3.92 13.52
C ASP A 134 -18.64 -2.94 13.58
N ALA A 135 -18.37 -1.64 13.50
CA ALA A 135 -19.41 -0.60 13.55
C ALA A 135 -20.31 -0.58 12.30
N HIS A 136 -19.75 -0.94 11.14
CA HIS A 136 -20.47 -0.95 9.85
C HIS A 136 -20.95 -2.36 9.46
N GLY A 137 -20.78 -3.36 10.33
CA GLY A 137 -21.27 -4.73 10.17
C GLY A 137 -20.90 -5.34 8.82
N THR A 138 -19.68 -5.86 8.68
CA THR A 138 -19.30 -6.46 7.38
C THR A 138 -19.83 -7.89 7.22
N ASP A 139 -20.87 -7.97 6.39
CA ASP A 139 -21.23 -9.08 5.52
C ASP A 139 -20.11 -9.34 4.49
N GLN A 140 -18.93 -9.81 4.93
CA GLN A 140 -17.95 -10.54 4.11
C GLN A 140 -16.90 -11.23 5.01
N PRO A 141 -16.82 -12.58 5.02
CA PRO A 141 -15.80 -13.28 5.78
C PRO A 141 -14.44 -13.09 5.09
N LEU A 142 -13.47 -12.57 5.86
CA LEU A 142 -12.05 -12.70 5.54
C LEU A 142 -11.75 -14.19 5.32
N ALA A 143 -11.32 -14.54 4.11
CA ALA A 143 -10.98 -15.90 3.75
C ALA A 143 -9.78 -16.36 4.60
N GLY A 144 -10.07 -17.06 5.69
CA GLY A 144 -9.08 -17.75 6.50
C GLY A 144 -8.36 -18.80 5.67
N ILE A 145 -7.03 -18.83 5.78
CA ILE A 145 -6.18 -19.85 5.19
C ILE A 145 -6.46 -21.15 5.95
N GLN A 146 -7.03 -22.16 5.27
CA GLN A 146 -7.06 -23.55 5.74
C GLN A 146 -5.75 -24.26 5.40
#